data_AF-A0A6J4HCI5-F1
#
_entry.id   AF-A0A6J4HCI5-F1
#
_cell.length_a   1.000
_cell.length_b   1.000
_cell.length_c   1.000
_cell.angle_alpha   90.00
_cell.angle_beta   90.00
_cell.angle_gamma   90.00
#
_symmetry.space_group_name_H-M   'P 1'
#
loop_
_entity.id
_entity.type
_entity.pdbx_description
1 polymer ?
#
loop_
_entity_poly.entity_id
_entity_poly.type
_entity_poly.pdbx_seq_one_letter_code
_entity_poly.pdbx_strand_id
1 'polypeptide(L)'
;MQVRHLVARDNLSPEGRILDPTAVRHGALRAGRVYALAGPIDAETHLNLDFPDHHLDPCVVVESLTEGAAALATPIPDVDEPASPYLLAATAPTAYDHRGPVDVGARRTAWLAALRERRNAAAPLPHTSVKAPTP
;
A
#
# COMPACT_ATOMS: atom_id res chain seq x y z
N MET A 1 13.41 -2.65 -2.77
CA MET A 1 12.02 -2.80 -3.26
C MET A 1 11.30 -1.52 -2.90
N GLN A 2 10.73 -0.80 -3.88
CA GLN A 2 10.04 0.46 -3.63
C GLN A 2 8.57 0.17 -3.31
N VAL A 3 8.08 0.67 -2.17
CA VAL A 3 6.65 0.67 -1.85
C VAL A 3 5.97 1.79 -2.64
N ARG A 4 4.80 1.50 -3.20
CA ARG A 4 3.99 2.40 -4.02
C ARG A 4 2.54 2.34 -3.54
N HIS A 5 1.79 3.40 -3.76
CA HIS A 5 0.33 3.36 -3.70
C HIS A 5 -0.21 2.75 -4.99
N LEU A 6 -1.07 1.74 -4.85
CA LEU A 6 -1.65 0.99 -5.96
C LEU A 6 -3.16 1.17 -5.95
N VAL A 7 -3.73 1.48 -7.12
CA VAL A 7 -5.17 1.61 -7.32
C VAL A 7 -5.63 0.66 -8.43
N ALA A 8 -6.73 -0.04 -8.21
CA ALA A 8 -7.32 -0.89 -9.23
C ALA A 8 -7.99 -0.04 -10.32
N ARG A 9 -7.95 -0.54 -11.56
CA ARG A 9 -8.55 0.11 -12.73
C ARG A 9 -10.04 0.39 -12.57
N ASP A 10 -10.77 -0.50 -11.91
CA ASP A 10 -12.21 -0.38 -11.66
C ASP A 10 -12.56 0.70 -10.61
N ASN A 11 -11.55 1.20 -9.88
CA ASN A 11 -11.68 2.31 -8.94
C ASN A 11 -11.32 3.68 -9.58
N LEU A 12 -11.40 3.77 -10.91
CA LEU A 12 -11.15 5.00 -11.65
C LEU A 12 -12.41 5.51 -12.32
N SER A 13 -12.60 6.83 -12.29
CA SER A 13 -13.60 7.51 -13.11
C SER A 13 -13.22 7.45 -14.60
N PRO A 14 -14.15 7.73 -15.53
CA PRO A 14 -13.83 7.85 -16.95
C PRO A 14 -12.71 8.86 -17.26
N GLU A 15 -12.53 9.87 -16.41
CA GLU A 15 -11.50 10.91 -16.49
C GLU A 15 -10.17 10.49 -15.85
N GLY A 16 -10.05 9.25 -15.35
CA GLY A 16 -8.84 8.71 -14.74
C GLY A 16 -8.58 9.17 -13.30
N ARG A 17 -9.61 9.65 -12.60
CA ARG A 17 -9.52 10.05 -11.18
C ARG A 17 -9.89 8.89 -10.27
N ILE A 18 -9.27 8.82 -9.10
CA ILE A 18 -9.59 7.80 -8.10
C ILE A 18 -10.98 8.07 -7.51
N LEU A 19 -11.87 7.07 -7.54
CA LEU A 19 -13.25 7.18 -7.05
C LEU A 19 -13.33 7.01 -5.53
N ASP A 20 -12.76 5.93 -4.99
CA ASP A 20 -12.62 5.68 -3.56
C ASP A 20 -11.13 5.64 -3.17
N PRO A 21 -10.58 6.73 -2.62
CA PRO A 21 -9.17 6.78 -2.21
C PRO A 21 -8.87 5.85 -1.03
N THR A 22 -9.87 5.46 -0.23
CA THR A 22 -9.66 4.57 0.93
C THR A 22 -9.44 3.12 0.53
N ALA A 23 -9.84 2.74 -0.70
CA ALA A 23 -9.57 1.43 -1.28
C ALA A 23 -8.15 1.29 -1.85
N VAL A 24 -7.38 2.38 -1.95
CA VAL A 24 -5.98 2.34 -2.38
C VAL A 24 -5.14 1.56 -1.36
N ARG A 25 -4.18 0.78 -1.85
CA ARG A 25 -3.31 -0.04 -0.99
C ARG A 25 -1.84 0.29 -1.21
N HIS A 26 -1.04 0.16 -0.16
CA HIS A 26 0.41 0.07 -0.37
C HIS A 26 0.75 -1.27 -1.01
N GLY A 27 1.70 -1.27 -1.94
CA GLY A 27 2.20 -2.49 -2.56
C GLY A 27 3.57 -2.30 -3.17
N ALA A 28 4.09 -3.36 -3.74
CA ALA A 28 5.34 -3.35 -4.49
C ALA A 28 5.14 -3.97 -5.86
N LEU A 29 5.83 -3.43 -6.86
CA LEU A 29 5.84 -3.97 -8.21
C LEU A 29 7.16 -4.70 -8.49
N ARG A 30 7.09 -5.79 -9.24
CA ARG A 30 8.24 -6.51 -9.80
C ARG A 30 7.91 -6.90 -11.23
N ALA A 31 8.80 -6.54 -12.16
CA ALA A 31 8.59 -6.80 -13.60
C ALA A 31 7.20 -6.35 -14.10
N GLY A 32 6.75 -5.17 -13.66
CA GLY A 32 5.46 -4.58 -14.06
C GLY A 32 4.23 -5.29 -13.48
N ARG A 33 4.38 -6.16 -12.48
CA ARG A 33 3.27 -6.85 -11.82
C ARG A 33 3.27 -6.60 -10.32
N VAL A 34 2.09 -6.69 -9.71
CA VAL A 34 1.93 -6.66 -8.26
C VAL A 34 2.69 -7.83 -7.65
N TYR A 35 3.73 -7.55 -6.87
CA TYR A 35 4.55 -8.55 -6.20
C TYR A 35 4.08 -8.80 -4.77
N ALA A 36 3.66 -7.75 -4.08
CA ALA A 36 3.17 -7.81 -2.72
C ALA A 36 2.17 -6.67 -2.48
N LEU A 37 1.20 -6.94 -1.62
CA LEU A 37 0.21 -5.97 -1.16
C LEU A 37 0.22 -5.89 0.36
N ALA A 38 0.15 -4.68 0.89
CA ALA A 38 -0.12 -4.43 2.30
C ALA A 38 -1.59 -4.00 2.48
N GLY A 39 -1.92 -3.47 3.66
CA GLY A 39 -3.28 -2.99 3.94
C GLY A 39 -3.69 -1.80 3.06
N PRO A 40 -4.96 -1.39 3.13
CA PRO A 40 -5.40 -0.09 2.65
C PRO A 40 -4.60 1.05 3.28
N ILE A 41 -4.56 2.18 2.59
CA ILE A 41 -3.99 3.42 3.14
C ILE A 41 -4.77 3.85 4.38
N ASP A 42 -4.09 4.52 5.31
CA ASP A 42 -4.77 5.17 6.43
C ASP A 42 -5.12 6.61 6.06
N ALA A 43 -6.42 6.91 5.98
CA ALA A 43 -6.95 8.23 5.65
C ALA A 43 -6.46 9.34 6.60
N GLU A 44 -6.19 9.03 7.87
CA GLU A 44 -5.66 9.99 8.87
C GLU A 44 -4.26 10.50 8.52
N THR A 45 -3.57 9.81 7.60
CA THR A 45 -2.22 10.17 7.16
C THR A 45 -2.19 10.54 5.67
N HIS A 46 -2.88 9.79 4.82
CA HIS A 46 -2.78 9.90 3.36
C HIS A 46 -3.75 10.90 2.74
N LEU A 47 -4.85 11.20 3.43
CA LEU A 47 -5.88 12.16 3.02
C LEU A 47 -5.95 13.36 3.96
N ASN A 48 -4.89 13.58 4.74
CA ASN A 48 -4.82 14.61 5.77
C ASN A 48 -3.97 15.80 5.31
N LEU A 49 -4.62 16.95 5.11
CA LEU A 49 -3.95 18.18 4.71
C LEU A 49 -3.02 18.75 5.79
N ASP A 50 -3.20 18.35 7.05
CA ASP A 50 -2.34 18.72 8.17
C ASP A 50 -1.08 17.84 8.27
N PHE A 51 -0.90 16.87 7.35
CA PHE A 51 0.25 15.97 7.29
C PHE A 51 0.75 15.76 5.83
N PRO A 52 1.24 16.84 5.18
CA PRO A 52 1.46 16.86 3.73
C PRO A 52 2.56 15.93 3.22
N ASP A 53 3.53 15.58 4.07
CA ASP A 53 4.67 14.72 3.70
C ASP A 53 4.28 13.26 3.40
N HIS A 54 3.01 12.88 3.63
CA HIS A 54 2.51 11.53 3.44
C HIS A 54 1.27 11.47 2.54
N HIS A 55 1.15 12.38 1.57
CA HIS A 55 0.04 12.38 0.63
C HIS A 55 -0.10 11.06 -0.17
N LEU A 56 -1.34 10.76 -0.56
CA LEU A 56 -1.70 9.57 -1.33
C LEU A 56 -1.17 9.57 -2.77
N ASP A 57 -1.09 10.73 -3.39
CA ASP A 57 -0.81 10.84 -4.83
C ASP A 57 0.70 10.91 -5.13
N PRO A 58 1.16 10.38 -6.27
CA PRO A 58 0.39 9.66 -7.30
C PRO A 58 0.30 8.14 -7.05
N CYS A 59 -0.81 7.53 -7.46
CA CYS A 59 -1.03 6.08 -7.38
C CYS A 59 -0.74 5.38 -8.71
N VAL A 60 -0.07 4.23 -8.69
CA VAL A 60 0.07 3.38 -9.89
C VAL A 60 -1.21 2.59 -10.14
N VAL A 61 -1.69 2.64 -11.39
CA VAL A 61 -2.87 1.90 -11.80
C VAL A 61 -2.51 0.45 -12.12
N VAL A 62 -3.24 -0.48 -11.54
CA VAL A 62 -3.12 -1.94 -11.77
C VAL A 62 -4.45 -2.51 -12.26
N GLU A 63 -4.42 -3.65 -12.95
CA GLU A 63 -5.64 -4.34 -13.40
C GLU A 63 -6.58 -4.67 -12.23
N SER A 64 -6.02 -5.17 -11.12
CA SER A 64 -6.73 -5.45 -9.88
C SER A 64 -5.76 -5.43 -8.69
N LEU A 65 -6.28 -5.28 -7.46
CA LEU A 65 -5.49 -5.33 -6.23
C LEU A 65 -5.27 -6.78 -5.77
N THR A 66 -4.62 -7.58 -6.62
CA THR A 66 -4.21 -8.96 -6.34
C THR A 66 -2.75 -9.19 -6.76
N GLU A 67 -2.04 -10.09 -6.08
CA GLU A 67 -0.67 -10.45 -6.47
C GLU A 67 -0.66 -11.08 -7.88
N GLY A 68 0.31 -10.68 -8.70
CA GLY A 68 0.45 -11.09 -10.09
C GLY A 68 -0.28 -10.21 -11.12
N ALA A 69 -1.23 -9.37 -10.69
CA ALA A 69 -1.94 -8.44 -11.57
C ALA A 69 -0.96 -7.46 -12.26
N ALA A 70 -1.24 -7.10 -13.52
CA ALA A 70 -0.36 -6.19 -14.24
C ALA A 70 -0.56 -4.73 -13.80
N ALA A 71 0.55 -3.99 -13.70
CA ALA A 71 0.52 -2.54 -13.72
C ALA A 71 0.25 -2.07 -15.15
N LEU A 72 -0.64 -1.10 -15.30
CA LEU A 72 -0.94 -0.54 -16.61
C LEU A 72 0.21 0.38 -17.03
N ALA A 73 0.66 0.23 -18.26
CA ALA A 73 1.69 1.09 -18.82
C ALA A 73 1.06 2.40 -19.32
N THR A 74 1.81 3.50 -19.19
CA THR A 74 1.54 4.71 -19.96
C THR A 74 1.81 4.39 -21.44
N PRO A 75 0.86 4.59 -22.37
CA PRO A 75 1.17 4.53 -23.79
C PRO A 75 2.10 5.69 -24.09
N ILE A 76 3.32 5.40 -24.55
CA ILE A 76 4.28 6.43 -24.94
C ILE A 76 4.80 6.11 -26.34
N PRO A 77 4.08 6.57 -27.37
CA PRO A 77 4.71 6.96 -28.61
C PRO A 77 5.46 8.28 -28.36
N ASP A 78 6.74 8.31 -28.70
CA ASP A 78 7.52 9.54 -28.93
C ASP A 78 7.79 10.48 -27.72
N VAL A 79 7.99 9.96 -26.49
CA VAL A 79 8.71 10.73 -25.45
C VAL A 79 10.03 10.06 -25.06
N ASP A 80 11.09 10.86 -25.00
CA ASP A 80 12.46 10.37 -24.77
C ASP A 80 12.65 9.76 -23.38
N GLU A 81 12.02 10.29 -22.32
CA GLU A 81 11.87 9.60 -21.03
C GLU A 81 10.61 10.05 -20.27
N PRO A 82 9.61 9.17 -20.05
CA PRO A 82 8.50 9.50 -19.15
C PRO A 82 8.95 9.53 -17.69
N ALA A 83 8.31 10.38 -16.89
CA ALA A 83 8.51 10.42 -15.43
C ALA A 83 8.14 9.09 -14.72
N SER A 84 7.32 8.24 -15.35
CA SER A 84 6.96 6.91 -14.87
C SER A 84 6.63 5.99 -16.06
N PRO A 85 7.09 4.74 -16.06
CA PRO A 85 6.71 3.73 -17.06
C PRO A 85 5.26 3.21 -16.86
N TYR A 86 4.61 3.63 -15.77
CA TYR A 86 3.26 3.21 -15.41
C TYR A 86 2.26 4.34 -15.55
N LEU A 87 1.03 3.97 -15.88
CA LEU A 87 -0.15 4.83 -15.74
C LEU A 87 -0.32 5.22 -14.28
N LEU A 88 -0.43 6.52 -14.06
CA LEU A 88 -0.64 7.11 -12.73
C LEU A 88 -2.04 7.72 -12.67
N ALA A 89 -2.70 7.52 -11.53
CA ALA A 89 -3.95 8.19 -11.20
C ALA A 89 -3.72 9.08 -9.97
N ALA A 90 -4.51 10.15 -9.91
CA ALA A 90 -4.53 11.05 -8.78
C ALA A 90 -5.94 11.17 -8.21
N THR A 91 -5.99 11.45 -6.93
CA THR A 91 -7.19 11.70 -6.16
C THR A 91 -7.72 13.11 -6.45
N ALA A 92 -9.03 13.30 -6.35
CA ALA A 92 -9.62 14.64 -6.44
C ALA A 92 -9.25 15.48 -5.20
N PRO A 93 -8.99 16.80 -5.32
CA PRO A 93 -8.68 17.64 -4.16
C PRO A 93 -9.72 17.58 -3.04
N THR A 94 -10.99 17.36 -3.38
CA THR A 94 -12.11 17.26 -2.45
C THR A 94 -12.11 15.99 -1.59
N ALA A 95 -11.25 15.02 -1.86
CA ALA A 95 -11.10 13.82 -1.03
C ALA A 95 -10.11 14.03 0.13
N TYR A 96 -9.36 15.13 0.12
CA TYR A 96 -8.47 15.53 1.19
C TYR A 96 -9.21 16.43 2.18
N ASP A 97 -8.90 16.30 3.47
CA ASP A 97 -9.49 17.12 4.52
C ASP A 97 -8.46 17.41 5.62
N HIS A 98 -8.73 18.42 6.46
CA HIS A 98 -7.96 18.70 7.66
C HIS A 98 -8.39 17.77 8.80
N ARG A 99 -7.50 16.86 9.22
CA ARG A 99 -7.79 15.85 10.26
C ARG A 99 -7.01 16.10 11.55
N GLY A 100 -6.26 17.19 11.61
CA GLY A 100 -5.40 17.54 12.72
C GLY A 100 -4.01 16.88 12.64
N PRO A 101 -3.11 17.24 13.57
CA PRO A 101 -1.73 16.79 13.54
C PRO A 101 -1.61 15.29 13.79
N VAL A 102 -0.70 14.65 13.06
CA VAL A 102 -0.38 13.23 13.22
C VAL A 102 0.79 13.05 14.19
N ASP A 103 0.56 12.37 15.31
CA ASP A 103 1.65 11.93 16.19
C ASP A 103 2.34 10.68 15.62
N VAL A 104 3.36 10.92 14.79
CA VAL A 104 4.17 9.88 14.15
C VAL A 104 4.87 8.99 15.19
N GLY A 105 5.28 9.56 16.34
CA GLY A 105 5.99 8.84 17.39
C GLY A 105 5.11 7.81 18.09
N ALA A 106 3.90 8.23 18.50
CA ALA A 106 2.90 7.36 19.09
C ALA A 106 2.50 6.23 18.13
N ARG A 107 2.25 6.56 16.86
CA ARG A 107 1.88 5.58 15.82
C ARG A 107 2.99 4.56 15.56
N ARG A 108 4.25 5.00 15.47
CA ARG A 108 5.40 4.10 15.35
C ARG A 108 5.52 3.16 16.54
N THR A 109 5.32 3.69 17.75
CA THR A 109 5.38 2.90 18.99
C THR A 109 4.29 1.83 19.01
N ALA A 110 3.06 2.19 18.67
CA ALA A 110 1.94 1.25 18.56
C ALA A 110 2.21 0.15 17.52
N TRP A 111 2.73 0.52 16.35
CA TRP A 111 3.09 -0.44 15.30
C TRP A 111 4.18 -1.42 15.74
N LEU A 112 5.23 -0.94 16.41
CA LEU A 112 6.29 -1.81 16.96
C LEU A 112 5.76 -2.76 18.04
N ALA A 113 4.82 -2.31 18.88
CA ALA A 113 4.17 -3.16 19.87
C ALA A 113 3.35 -4.28 19.19
N ALA A 114 2.50 -3.93 18.22
CA ALA A 114 1.70 -4.90 17.46
C ALA A 114 2.59 -5.91 16.70
N LEU A 115 3.73 -5.47 16.14
CA LEU A 115 4.71 -6.38 15.53
C LEU A 115 5.32 -7.36 16.51
N ARG A 116 5.65 -6.92 17.73
CA ARG A 116 6.18 -7.79 18.79
C ARG A 116 5.16 -8.84 19.19
N GLU A 117 3.90 -8.44 19.37
CA GLU A 117 2.80 -9.35 19.70
C GLU A 117 2.60 -10.41 18.61
N ARG A 118 2.55 -10.00 17.34
CA ARG A 118 2.44 -10.93 16.20
C ARG A 118 3.60 -11.91 16.14
N ARG A 119 4.82 -11.46 16.40
CA ARG A 119 6.02 -12.33 16.44
C ARG A 119 5.94 -13.33 17.59
N ASN A 120 5.48 -12.90 18.76
CA ASN A 120 5.33 -13.78 19.92
C ASN A 120 4.22 -14.82 19.70
N ALA A 121 3.12 -14.43 19.07
CA ALA A 121 2.02 -15.34 18.72
C ALA A 121 2.41 -16.37 17.64
N ALA A 122 3.34 -16.02 16.74
CA ALA A 122 3.87 -16.90 15.70
C ALA A 122 5.04 -17.78 16.16
N ALA A 123 5.49 -17.65 17.42
CA ALA A 123 6.54 -18.52 17.95
C ALA A 123 6.04 -19.99 17.96
N PRO A 124 6.85 -20.97 17.54
CA PRO A 124 6.43 -22.36 17.51
C PRO A 124 6.02 -22.82 18.91
N LEU A 125 4.92 -23.58 18.99
CA LEU A 125 4.49 -24.24 20.23
C LEU A 125 5.68 -25.02 20.83
N PRO A 126 5.87 -25.00 22.16
CA PRO A 126 6.93 -25.76 22.78
C PRO A 126 6.79 -27.23 22.38
N HIS A 127 7.85 -27.79 21.78
CA HIS A 127 7.93 -29.20 21.46
C HIS A 127 7.68 -29.99 22.74
N THR A 128 6.53 -30.66 22.83
CA THR A 128 6.30 -31.69 23.83
C THR A 128 7.35 -32.76 23.59
N SER A 129 8.36 -32.82 24.47
CA SER A 129 9.35 -33.89 24.45
C SER A 129 8.63 -35.20 24.74
N VAL A 130 8.30 -35.95 23.68
CA VAL A 130 7.90 -37.34 23.81
C VAL A 130 9.15 -38.10 24.25
N LYS A 131 9.18 -38.46 25.54
CA LYS A 131 10.21 -39.31 26.11
C LYS A 131 10.09 -40.69 25.45
N ALA A 132 11.09 -41.05 24.64
CA ALA A 132 11.14 -42.38 24.02
C ALA A 132 11.19 -43.48 25.11
N PRO A 133 10.48 -44.61 24.94
CA PRO A 133 10.62 -45.74 25.86
C PRO A 133 12.03 -46.33 25.74
N THR A 134 12.67 -46.50 26.89
CA THR A 134 14.01 -47.10 27.02
C THR A 134 13.89 -48.63 26.85
N PRO A 135 14.86 -49.31 26.21
CA PRO A 135 14.80 -50.74 25.87
C PRO A 135 14.69 -51.68 27.07
#